data_AF-A0A413VR73-F1
#
_entry.id   AF-A0A413VR73-F1
#
_cell.length_a   1.000
_cell.length_b   1.000
_cell.length_c   1.000
_cell.angle_alpha   90.00
_cell.angle_beta   90.00
_cell.angle_gamma   90.00
#
_symmetry.space_group_name_H-M   'P 1'
#
loop_
_entity.id
_entity.type
_entity.pdbx_description
1 polymer ?
#
loop_
_entity_poly.entity_id
_entity_poly.type
_entity_poly.pdbx_seq_one_letter_code
_entity_poly.pdbx_strand_id
1 'polypeptide(L)' 'MDKRSNKTFEFQLDTEKGVLCLSDLLINTMVYLYNDNGYLQVKELCISSSLTLELPKRGTYVLVILHPASEVVVRRIIY' A
#
# COMPACT_ATOMS: atom_id res chain seq x y z
N MET A 1 19.15 10.65 -15.12
CA MET A 1 18.03 9.70 -15.29
C MET A 1 17.35 9.63 -13.94
N ASP A 2 16.19 10.28 -13.77
CA ASP A 2 15.48 10.24 -12.50
C ASP A 2 15.04 8.81 -12.23
N LYS A 3 15.65 8.18 -11.23
CA LYS A 3 15.21 6.85 -10.77
C LYS A 3 13.83 7.03 -10.14
N ARG A 4 12.78 6.69 -10.88
CA ARG A 4 11.42 6.56 -10.30
C ARG A 4 11.52 5.61 -9.10
N SER A 5 10.87 5.99 -8.00
CA SER A 5 10.88 5.24 -6.74
C SER A 5 9.49 5.27 -6.14
N ASN A 6 9.18 4.33 -5.26
CA ASN A 6 7.92 4.34 -4.53
C ASN A 6 7.91 5.35 -3.37
N LYS A 7 8.87 6.29 -3.26
CA LYS A 7 8.83 7.32 -2.21
C LYS A 7 7.70 8.32 -2.40
N THR A 8 7.25 8.50 -3.64
CA THR A 8 6.25 9.48 -4.06
C THR A 8 4.91 8.85 -4.43
N PHE A 9 4.66 7.59 -4.06
CA PHE A 9 3.35 6.99 -4.28
C PHE A 9 2.26 7.77 -3.52
N GLU A 10 1.07 7.80 -4.08
CA GLU A 10 -0.09 8.43 -3.45
C GLU A 10 -1.03 7.37 -2.89
N PHE A 11 -1.79 7.74 -1.86
CA PHE A 11 -2.86 6.90 -1.34
C PHE A 11 -4.08 7.75 -0.96
N GLN A 12 -5.26 7.16 -1.13
CA GLN A 12 -6.55 7.75 -0.76
C GLN A 12 -7.39 6.70 -0.04
N LEU A 13 -8.02 7.10 1.07
CA LEU A 13 -8.89 6.24 1.85
C LEU A 13 -10.34 6.73 1.74
N ASP A 14 -11.20 5.90 1.16
CA ASP A 14 -12.65 6.05 1.28
C ASP A 14 -13.10 5.44 2.61
N THR A 15 -13.31 6.29 3.62
CA THR A 15 -13.70 5.88 4.98
C THR A 15 -15.16 5.44 5.09
N GLU A 16 -16.00 5.70 4.08
CA GLU A 16 -17.37 5.22 4.06
C GLU A 16 -17.41 3.76 3.59
N LYS A 17 -16.60 3.42 2.59
CA LYS A 17 -16.56 2.09 2.00
C LYS A 17 -15.44 1.19 2.56
N GLY A 18 -14.48 1.77 3.28
CA GLY A 18 -13.30 1.05 3.76
C GLY A 18 -12.37 0.64 2.63
N VAL A 19 -12.17 1.52 1.65
CA VAL A 19 -11.38 1.22 0.45
C VAL A 19 -10.14 2.10 0.42
N LEU A 20 -8.96 1.49 0.40
CA LEU A 20 -7.66 2.15 0.25
C LEU A 20 -7.19 2.01 -1.19
N CYS A 21 -7.11 3.14 -1.89
CA CYS A 21 -6.56 3.22 -3.24
C CYS A 21 -5.10 3.68 -3.17
N LEU A 22 -4.21 2.98 -3.87
CA LEU A 22 -2.81 3.33 -4.05
C LEU A 22 -2.57 3.68 -5.52
N SER A 23 -1.80 4.74 -5.79
CA SER A 23 -1.46 5.20 -7.13
C SER A 23 0.01 5.57 -7.25
N ASP A 24 0.48 5.68 -8.49
CA ASP A 24 1.88 5.96 -8.85
C ASP A 24 2.88 4.95 -8.29
N LEU A 25 2.45 3.69 -8.16
CA LEU A 25 3.33 2.58 -7.83
C LEU A 25 4.17 2.16 -9.04
N LEU A 26 5.41 1.76 -8.76
CA LEU A 26 6.19 1.01 -9.74
C LEU A 26 5.54 -0.36 -10.01
N ILE A 27 5.49 -0.76 -11.27
CA ILE A 27 5.07 -2.12 -11.65
C ILE A 27 6.02 -3.14 -11.01
N ASN A 28 5.51 -4.30 -10.62
CA ASN A 28 6.19 -5.36 -9.85
C ASN A 28 6.52 -4.97 -8.40
N THR A 29 5.80 -3.99 -7.85
CA THR A 29 5.86 -3.67 -6.44
C THR A 29 5.03 -4.68 -5.64
N MET A 30 5.61 -5.24 -4.59
CA MET A 30 4.88 -6.01 -3.59
C MET A 30 4.28 -5.06 -2.55
N VAL A 31 2.99 -5.22 -2.30
CA VAL A 31 2.25 -4.50 -1.27
C VAL A 31 1.81 -5.49 -0.19
N TYR A 32 2.12 -5.15 1.06
CA TYR A 32 1.65 -5.87 2.23
C TYR A 32 0.87 -4.93 3.12
N LEU A 33 -0.24 -5.42 3.67
CA LEU A 33 -1.01 -4.69 4.67
C LEU A 33 -1.13 -5.54 5.92
N TYR A 34 -0.73 -4.99 7.05
CA TYR A 34 -0.87 -5.61 8.37
C TYR A 34 -1.86 -4.83 9.20
N ASN A 35 -2.60 -5.50 10.09
CA ASN A 35 -3.38 -4.81 11.11
C ASN A 35 -2.50 -4.39 12.30
N ASP A 36 -3.10 -3.69 13.25
CA ASP A 36 -2.51 -3.21 14.50
C ASP A 36 -1.88 -4.29 15.39
N ASN A 37 -2.34 -5.54 15.27
CA ASN A 37 -1.79 -6.69 15.99
C ASN A 37 -0.61 -7.35 15.24
N GLY A 38 -0.22 -6.82 14.07
CA GLY A 38 0.85 -7.36 13.24
C GLY A 38 0.43 -8.54 12.36
N TYR A 39 -0.86 -8.84 12.24
CA TYR A 39 -1.34 -9.91 11.35
C TYR A 39 -1.46 -9.42 9.91
N LEU A 40 -0.90 -10.19 8.98
CA LEU A 40 -1.00 -9.94 7.54
C LEU A 40 -2.46 -10.05 7.07
N GLN A 41 -2.96 -9.00 6.43
CA GLN A 41 -4.31 -8.90 5.87
C GLN A 41 -4.29 -9.00 4.35
N VAL A 42 -3.30 -8.37 3.71
CA VAL A 42 -3.16 -8.32 2.25
C VAL A 42 -1.71 -8.59 1.86
N LYS A 43 -1.53 -9.36 0.79
CA LYS A 43 -0.25 -9.53 0.09
C LYS A 43 -0.53 -9.55 -1.41
N GLU A 44 -0.14 -8.49 -2.10
CA GLU A 44 -0.44 -8.31 -3.53
C GLU A 44 0.81 -7.91 -4.32
N LEU A 45 0.90 -8.42 -5.55
CA LEU A 45 1.90 -7.98 -6.53
C LEU A 45 1.22 -7.01 -7.50
N CYS A 46 1.68 -5.77 -7.52
CA CYS A 46 1.16 -4.76 -8.44
C CYS A 46 1.62 -5.05 -9.86
N ILE A 47 0.68 -5.47 -10.71
CA ILE A 47 0.88 -5.58 -12.18
C ILE A 47 0.57 -4.26 -12.91
N SER A 48 -0.02 -3.29 -12.20
CA SER A 48 -0.36 -1.94 -12.66
C SER A 48 0.21 -0.89 -11.71
N SER A 49 0.20 0.38 -12.13
CA SER A 49 0.64 1.52 -11.30
C SER A 49 -0.37 1.92 -10.21
N SER A 50 -1.53 1.26 -10.16
CA SER A 50 -2.55 1.43 -9.13
C SER A 50 -2.97 0.09 -8.53
N LEU A 51 -3.40 0.13 -7.27
CA LEU A 51 -3.92 -1.01 -6.52
C LEU A 51 -5.02 -0.53 -5.56
N THR A 52 -6.13 -1.24 -5.52
CA THR A 52 -7.24 -0.98 -4.60
C THR A 52 -7.34 -2.11 -3.60
N LEU A 53 -7.39 -1.76 -2.31
CA LEU A 53 -7.47 -2.71 -1.20
C LEU A 53 -8.72 -2.45 -0.37
N GLU A 54 -9.44 -3.51 -0.03
CA GLU A 54 -10.53 -3.44 0.93
C GLU A 54 -10.00 -3.62 2.35
N LEU A 55 -10.43 -2.75 3.25
CA LEU A 55 -10.08 -2.79 4.67
C LEU A 55 -11.24 -3.45 5.43
N PRO A 56 -11.02 -4.64 6.03
CA PRO A 56 -12.11 -5.45 6.57
C PRO A 56 -12.80 -4.84 7.79
N LYS A 57 -12.13 -3.95 8.52
CA LYS A 57 -12.68 -3.28 9.71
C LYS A 57 -11.99 -1.94 9.96
N ARG A 58 -12.63 -1.06 10.70
CA ARG A 58 -11.96 0.14 11.23
C ARG A 58 -10.82 -0.26 12.16
N GLY A 59 -9.72 0.46 12.09
CA GLY A 59 -8.51 0.20 12.85
C GLY A 59 -7.28 0.87 12.26
N THR A 60 -6.15 0.65 12.92
CA THR A 60 -4.84 1.04 12.39
C THR A 60 -4.26 -0.09 11.57
N TYR A 61 -3.70 0.26 10.42
CA TYR A 61 -3.01 -0.64 9.52
C TYR A 61 -1.60 -0.15 9.23
N VAL A 62 -0.70 -1.10 8.93
CA VAL A 62 0.66 -0.83 8.47
C VAL A 62 0.76 -1.30 7.03
N LEU A 63 0.93 -0.35 6.12
CA LEU A 63 1.18 -0.56 4.70
C LEU A 63 2.68 -0.64 4.45
N VAL A 64 3.14 -1.73 3.84
CA VAL A 64 4.53 -1.94 3.45
C VAL A 64 4.61 -2.10 1.94
N ILE A 65 5.42 -1.27 1.31
CA ILE A 65 5.64 -1.25 -0.13
C ILE A 65 7.09 -1.63 -0.41
N LEU A 66 7.28 -2.73 -1.14
CA LEU A 66 8.57 -3.32 -1.45
C LEU A 66 8.73 -3.46 -2.96
N HIS A 67 9.79 -2.87 -3.51
CA HIS A 67 10.16 -3.06 -4.91
C HIS A 67 11.67 -3.30 -5.02
N PRO A 68 12.17 -4.27 -5.82
CA PRO A 68 13.59 -4.63 -5.85
C PRO A 68 14.55 -3.47 -6.17
N ALA A 69 14.07 -2.49 -6.94
CA ALA A 69 14.85 -1.31 -7.35
C ALA A 69 14.62 -0.05 -6.48
N SER A 70 13.87 -0.14 -5.39
CA SER A 70 13.53 1.00 -4.52
C SER A 70 13.74 0.63 -3.05
N GLU A 71 13.95 1.63 -2.20
CA GLU A 71 13.86 1.46 -0.75
C GLU A 71 12.45 0.98 -0.35
N VAL A 72 12.38 0.24 0.75
CA VAL A 72 11.12 -0.15 1.38
C VAL A 72 10.44 1.08 1.94
N VAL A 73 9.14 1.22 1.64
CA VAL A 73 8.33 2.31 2.18
C VAL A 73 7.30 1.74 3.13
N VAL A 74 7.20 2.35 4.31
CA VAL A 74 6.21 1.98 5.33
C VAL A 74 5.34 3.18 5.63
N ARG A 75 4.02 2.96 5.70
CA ARG A 75 3.02 3.96 6.08
C ARG A 75 2.03 3.39 7.08
N ARG A 76 1.63 4.22 8.03
CA ARG A 76 0.51 3.93 8.91
C ARG A 76 -0.76 4.48 8.27
N ILE A 77 -1.79 3.64 8.16
CA ILE A 77 -3.13 4.01 7.69
C ILE A 77 -4.08 3.90 8.88
N ILE A 78 -5.00 4.86 9.00
CA ILE A 78 -6.04 4.87 10.04
C ILE A 78 -7.38 4.85 9.31
N TYR A 79 -8.15 3.77 9.51
CA TYR A 79 -9.52 3.60 9.00
C TYR A 79 -10.52 3.60 10.14
#